data_AF-A0A2G8LIS2-F1
#
_entry.id   AF-A0A2G8LIS2-F1
#
_cell.length_a   1.000
_cell.length_b   1.000
_cell.length_c   1.000
_cell.angle_alpha   90.00
_cell.angle_beta   90.00
_cell.angle_gamma   90.00
#
_symmetry.space_group_name_H-M   'P 1'
#
loop_
_entity.id
_entity.type
_entity.pdbx_description
1 polymer ?
#
loop_
_entity_poly.entity_id
_entity_poly.type
_entity_poly.pdbx_seq_one_letter_code
_entity_poly.pdbx_strand_id
1 'polypeptide(L)'
;MKLCGLSSVHLKAAHDIPRLYRRTNREVTSKPSAYISNALKPTEMFMEEHGQTLSDARKRDWVTTIFSTLTKVYHSVASELLTSVKKMEDSLKRLKAQRKSFAGMQSSTTGMSDDDKIRLQLALISGFMGNRLNRLVSINLM
;
A
#
# COMPACT_ATOMS: atom_id res chain seq x y z
N MET A 1 -13.38 18.35 2.12
CA MET A 1 -13.11 17.72 0.80
C MET A 1 -11.67 17.91 0.28
N LYS A 2 -11.02 19.09 0.40
CA LYS A 2 -9.63 19.30 -0.05
C LYS A 2 -8.58 18.39 0.63
N LEU A 3 -8.77 18.04 1.91
CA LEU A 3 -7.85 17.17 2.66
C LEU A 3 -7.75 15.75 2.05
N CYS A 4 -8.89 15.13 1.70
CA CYS A 4 -8.91 13.82 1.05
C CYS A 4 -8.20 13.83 -0.31
N GLY A 5 -8.27 14.95 -1.04
CA GLY A 5 -7.59 15.11 -2.33
C GLY A 5 -6.07 15.00 -2.20
N LEU A 6 -5.47 15.75 -1.28
CA LEU A 6 -4.02 15.74 -1.02
C LEU A 6 -3.53 14.36 -0.55
N SER A 7 -4.26 13.73 0.37
CA SER A 7 -3.95 12.39 0.86
C SER A 7 -4.07 11.31 -0.23
N SER A 8 -5.03 11.46 -1.16
CA SER A 8 -5.23 10.48 -2.23
C SER A 8 -4.14 10.48 -3.30
N VAL A 9 -3.49 11.63 -3.56
CA VAL A 9 -2.39 11.74 -4.54
C VAL A 9 -1.19 10.91 -4.11
N HIS A 10 -0.86 10.92 -2.82
CA HIS A 10 0.24 10.14 -2.27
C HIS A 10 -0.06 8.62 -2.30
N LEU A 11 -1.30 8.21 -2.10
CA LEU A 11 -1.69 6.80 -2.24
C LEU A 11 -1.64 6.31 -3.69
N LYS A 12 -1.98 7.17 -4.65
CA LYS A 12 -1.81 6.86 -6.09
C LYS A 12 -0.34 6.70 -6.48
N ALA A 13 0.59 7.36 -5.79
CA ALA A 13 2.03 7.14 -5.99
C ALA A 13 2.48 5.71 -5.65
N ALA A 14 1.65 4.89 -4.97
CA ALA A 14 1.91 3.46 -4.81
C ALA A 14 1.95 2.71 -6.16
N HIS A 15 1.42 3.27 -7.26
CA HIS A 15 1.65 2.74 -8.61
C HIS A 15 3.12 2.70 -9.03
N ASP A 16 4.01 3.44 -8.35
CA ASP A 16 5.45 3.40 -8.62
C ASP A 16 6.14 2.19 -7.96
N ILE A 17 5.47 1.45 -7.07
CA ILE A 17 6.04 0.28 -6.37
C ILE A 17 6.66 -0.75 -7.33
N PRO A 18 6.01 -1.17 -8.45
CA PRO A 18 6.64 -2.06 -9.41
C PRO A 18 7.91 -1.48 -10.03
N ARG A 19 7.96 -0.17 -10.30
CA ARG A 19 9.17 0.50 -10.84
C ARG A 19 10.31 0.52 -9.82
N LEU A 20 9.98 0.58 -8.53
CA LEU A 20 10.97 0.61 -7.45
C LEU A 20 11.66 -0.74 -7.23
N TYR A 21 11.05 -1.86 -7.65
CA TYR A 21 11.60 -3.20 -7.43
C TYR A 21 11.98 -3.92 -8.71
N ARG A 22 11.16 -3.87 -9.77
CA ARG A 22 11.44 -4.59 -11.01
C ARG A 22 12.78 -4.18 -11.60
N ARG A 23 13.67 -5.16 -11.77
CA ARG A 23 15.00 -4.96 -12.38
C ARG A 23 15.90 -3.98 -11.61
N THR A 24 15.62 -3.77 -10.33
CA THR A 24 16.49 -2.98 -9.44
C THR A 24 17.07 -3.92 -8.40
N ASN A 25 18.36 -3.76 -8.06
CA ASN A 25 18.97 -4.52 -6.97
C ASN A 25 18.60 -3.94 -5.59
N ARG A 26 17.47 -3.25 -5.47
CA ARG A 26 17.05 -2.59 -4.23
C ARG A 26 16.62 -3.63 -3.20
N GLU A 27 17.11 -3.42 -1.99
CA GLU A 27 16.71 -4.20 -0.82
C GLU A 27 15.25 -3.92 -0.45
N VAL A 28 14.62 -4.92 0.14
CA VAL A 28 13.25 -4.82 0.66
C VAL A 28 13.23 -3.84 1.82
N THR A 29 12.50 -2.73 1.68
CA THR A 29 12.32 -1.81 2.79
C THR A 29 11.24 -2.36 3.74
N SER A 30 11.61 -2.72 4.97
CA SER A 30 10.65 -3.10 6.03
C SER A 30 9.80 -1.93 6.55
N LYS A 31 10.13 -0.71 6.12
CA LYS A 31 9.40 0.51 6.47
C LYS A 31 8.24 0.73 5.49
N PRO A 32 7.04 1.10 5.97
CA PRO A 32 5.96 1.53 5.10
C PRO A 32 6.48 2.68 4.22
N SER A 33 6.21 2.59 2.92
CA SER A 33 6.70 3.58 1.97
C SER A 33 6.36 5.00 2.41
N ALA A 34 7.28 5.95 2.22
CA ALA A 34 7.09 7.37 2.54
C ALA A 34 5.78 7.93 1.95
N TYR A 35 5.27 7.33 0.86
CA TYR A 35 3.97 7.65 0.28
C TYR A 35 2.83 7.57 1.29
N ILE A 36 2.75 6.53 2.12
CA ILE A 36 1.61 6.41 3.05
C ILE A 36 1.76 7.32 4.26
N SER A 37 2.98 7.53 4.74
CA SER A 37 3.24 8.53 5.79
C SER A 37 2.86 9.93 5.31
N ASN A 38 3.19 10.28 4.06
CA ASN A 38 2.81 11.56 3.46
C ASN A 38 1.30 11.66 3.16
N ALA A 39 0.64 10.54 2.85
CA ALA A 39 -0.82 10.51 2.66
C ALA A 39 -1.57 10.81 3.96
N LEU A 40 -1.09 10.31 5.09
CA LEU A 40 -1.76 10.42 6.39
C LEU A 40 -1.39 11.69 7.17
N LYS A 41 -0.21 12.25 6.91
CA LYS A 41 0.29 13.44 7.63
C LYS A 41 -0.68 14.65 7.61
N PRO A 42 -1.33 15.03 6.49
CA PRO A 42 -2.30 16.13 6.51
C PRO A 42 -3.50 15.87 7.42
N THR A 43 -3.94 14.60 7.52
CA THR A 43 -5.02 14.20 8.42
C THR A 43 -4.59 14.28 9.88
N GLU A 44 -3.38 13.81 10.19
CA GLU A 44 -2.83 13.87 11.55
C GLU A 44 -2.66 15.33 12.01
N MET A 45 -2.06 16.19 11.19
CA MET A 45 -1.88 17.61 11.50
C MET A 45 -3.21 18.32 11.73
N PHE A 46 -4.21 18.06 10.88
CA PHE A 46 -5.54 18.65 11.04
C PHE A 46 -6.19 18.22 12.38
N MET A 47 -6.06 16.95 12.75
CA MET A 47 -6.62 16.44 14.01
C MET A 47 -5.87 16.98 15.24
N GLU A 48 -4.57 17.23 15.13
CA GLU A 48 -3.77 17.85 16.18
C GLU A 48 -4.14 19.33 16.38
N GLU A 49 -4.32 20.07 15.28
CA GLU A 49 -4.60 21.51 15.31
C GLU A 49 -6.04 21.85 15.71
N HIS A 50 -7.02 21.07 15.23
CA HIS A 50 -8.44 21.38 15.41
C HIS A 50 -9.20 20.36 16.26
N GLY A 51 -8.58 19.23 16.61
CA GLY A 51 -9.25 18.14 17.32
C GLY A 51 -9.92 18.62 18.61
N GLN A 52 -9.25 19.42 19.43
CA GLN A 52 -9.78 19.87 20.72
C GLN A 52 -11.05 20.74 20.62
N THR A 53 -11.31 21.34 19.46
CA THR A 53 -12.50 22.18 19.22
C THR A 53 -13.70 21.39 18.66
N LEU A 54 -13.48 20.15 18.24
CA LEU A 54 -14.49 19.30 17.63
C LEU A 54 -15.12 18.37 18.67
N SER A 55 -16.43 18.10 18.54
CA SER A 55 -17.05 17.03 19.30
C SER A 55 -16.52 15.66 18.86
N ASP A 56 -16.47 14.69 19.76
CA ASP A 56 -15.94 13.36 19.43
C ASP A 56 -16.74 12.66 18.33
N ALA A 57 -18.04 12.94 18.24
CA ALA A 57 -18.87 12.47 17.14
C ALA A 57 -18.39 13.02 15.79
N ARG A 58 -18.04 14.32 15.72
CA ARG A 58 -17.53 14.95 14.50
C ARG A 58 -16.13 14.44 14.14
N LYS A 59 -15.26 14.26 15.15
CA LYS A 59 -13.93 13.65 14.97
C LYS A 59 -14.03 12.26 14.36
N ARG A 60 -14.90 11.41 14.92
CA ARG A 60 -15.13 10.04 14.43
C ARG A 60 -15.65 10.02 13.00
N ASP A 61 -16.65 10.85 12.69
CA ASP A 61 -17.22 10.96 11.35
C ASP A 61 -16.16 11.36 10.30
N TRP A 62 -15.32 12.34 10.64
CA TRP A 62 -14.27 12.82 9.76
C TRP A 62 -13.16 11.79 9.55
N VAL A 63 -12.65 11.20 10.63
CA VAL A 63 -11.63 10.14 10.56
C VAL A 63 -12.16 8.97 9.73
N THR A 64 -13.40 8.54 9.98
CA THR A 64 -14.04 7.44 9.23
C THR A 64 -14.17 7.78 7.74
N THR A 65 -14.61 9.00 7.41
CA THR A 65 -14.79 9.45 6.03
C THR A 65 -13.46 9.52 5.28
N ILE A 66 -12.43 10.07 5.91
CA ILE A 66 -11.09 10.17 5.34
C ILE A 66 -10.52 8.77 5.11
N PHE A 67 -10.50 7.92 6.14
CA PHE A 67 -9.93 6.58 6.01
C PHE A 67 -10.74 5.69 5.05
N SER A 68 -12.07 5.81 4.99
CA SER A 68 -12.89 5.11 4.00
C SER A 68 -12.49 5.50 2.57
N THR A 69 -12.30 6.80 2.33
CA THR A 69 -11.84 7.31 1.03
C THR A 69 -10.44 6.79 0.69
N LEU A 70 -9.50 6.87 1.63
CA LEU A 70 -8.13 6.40 1.42
C LEU A 70 -8.07 4.89 1.19
N THR A 71 -8.89 4.12 1.92
CA THR A 71 -8.95 2.65 1.78
C THR A 71 -9.51 2.26 0.42
N LYS A 72 -10.52 2.97 -0.09
CA LYS A 72 -11.04 2.74 -1.46
C LYS A 72 -9.99 3.01 -2.53
N VAL A 73 -9.25 4.13 -2.40
CA VAL A 73 -8.15 4.44 -3.33
C VAL A 73 -7.06 3.37 -3.24
N TYR A 74 -6.62 3.02 -2.04
CA TYR A 74 -5.64 1.97 -1.81
C TYR A 74 -6.08 0.63 -2.43
N HIS A 75 -7.33 0.24 -2.22
CA HIS A 75 -7.88 -1.00 -2.74
C HIS A 75 -7.84 -1.05 -4.27
N SER A 76 -8.20 0.04 -4.95
CA SER A 76 -8.09 0.14 -6.42
C SER A 76 -6.66 -0.09 -6.88
N VAL A 77 -5.71 0.66 -6.30
CA VAL A 77 -4.28 0.58 -6.66
C VAL A 77 -3.74 -0.82 -6.40
N ALA A 78 -4.01 -1.39 -5.22
CA ALA A 78 -3.55 -2.72 -4.84
C ALA A 78 -4.13 -3.80 -5.77
N SER A 79 -5.41 -3.72 -6.12
CA SER A 79 -6.07 -4.65 -7.03
C SER A 79 -5.44 -4.64 -8.42
N GLU A 80 -5.17 -3.45 -8.97
CA GLU A 80 -4.50 -3.29 -10.26
C GLU A 80 -3.08 -3.87 -10.25
N LEU A 81 -2.32 -3.58 -9.18
CA LEU A 81 -0.96 -4.08 -9.01
C LEU A 81 -0.91 -5.60 -8.86
N LEU A 82 -1.76 -6.18 -8.02
CA LEU A 82 -1.84 -7.63 -7.82
C LEU A 82 -2.29 -8.34 -9.10
N THR A 83 -3.19 -7.73 -9.87
CA THR A 83 -3.59 -8.26 -11.18
C THR A 83 -2.43 -8.27 -12.17
N SER A 84 -1.61 -7.22 -12.19
CA SER A 84 -0.39 -7.15 -13.02
C SER A 84 0.62 -8.23 -12.62
N VAL A 85 0.87 -8.38 -11.32
CA VAL A 85 1.76 -9.42 -10.76
C VAL A 85 1.29 -10.81 -11.17
N LYS A 86 0.00 -11.12 -10.96
CA LYS A 86 -0.57 -12.42 -11.32
C LYS A 86 -0.40 -12.74 -12.81
N LYS A 87 -0.66 -11.77 -13.70
CA LYS A 87 -0.47 -11.95 -15.15
C LYS A 87 0.99 -12.27 -15.51
N MET A 88 1.94 -11.65 -14.82
CA MET A 88 3.37 -11.94 -15.02
C MET A 88 3.77 -13.32 -14.52
N GLU A 89 3.29 -13.72 -13.33
CA GLU A 89 3.54 -15.05 -12.78
C GLU A 89 2.97 -16.15 -13.69
N ASP A 90 1.75 -15.96 -14.21
CA ASP A 90 1.11 -16.88 -15.15
C ASP A 90 1.90 -16.98 -16.47
N SER A 91 2.38 -15.85 -17.00
CA SER A 91 3.24 -15.82 -18.19
C SER A 91 4.56 -16.58 -17.96
N LEU A 92 5.21 -16.35 -16.81
CA LEU A 92 6.46 -17.02 -16.45
C LEU A 92 6.26 -18.52 -16.23
N LYS A 93 5.13 -18.93 -15.63
CA LYS A 93 4.76 -20.33 -15.44
C LYS A 93 4.58 -21.05 -16.77
N ARG A 94 3.89 -20.42 -17.74
CA ARG A 94 3.75 -20.94 -19.11
C ARG A 94 5.11 -21.06 -19.80
N LEU A 95 5.96 -20.04 -19.72
CA LEU A 95 7.31 -20.06 -20.29
C LEU A 95 8.17 -21.20 -19.69
N LYS A 96 8.13 -21.38 -18.36
CA LYS A 96 8.84 -22.47 -17.67
C LYS A 96 8.31 -23.84 -18.09
N ALA A 97 6.99 -24.00 -18.26
CA ALA A 97 6.38 -25.24 -18.74
C ALA A 97 6.83 -25.58 -20.17
N GLN A 98 6.88 -24.58 -21.06
CA GLN A 98 7.42 -24.76 -22.41
C GLN A 98 8.90 -25.16 -22.38
N ARG A 99 9.74 -24.52 -21.56
CA ARG A 99 11.17 -24.88 -21.45
C ARG A 99 11.42 -26.28 -20.87
N LYS A 100 10.62 -26.72 -19.90
CA LYS A 100 10.69 -28.09 -19.36
C LYS A 100 10.38 -29.17 -20.41
N SER A 101 9.59 -28.83 -21.43
CA SER A 101 9.33 -29.72 -22.57
C SER A 101 10.53 -29.86 -23.52
N PHE A 102 11.56 -28.99 -23.42
CA PHE A 102 12.70 -28.95 -24.33
C PHE A 102 14.06 -29.19 -23.66
N ALA A 103 14.23 -28.97 -22.35
CA ALA A 103 15.45 -29.32 -21.60
C ALA A 103 15.20 -29.40 -20.08
N GLY A 104 15.72 -30.46 -19.44
CA GLY A 104 15.54 -30.79 -18.02
C GLY A 104 16.28 -29.91 -17.01
N MET A 105 16.39 -28.59 -17.21
CA MET A 105 17.12 -27.72 -16.29
C MET A 105 16.19 -27.10 -15.24
N GLN A 106 16.28 -27.57 -13.99
CA GLN A 106 15.72 -26.88 -12.82
C GLN A 106 16.70 -25.82 -12.33
N SER A 107 16.43 -24.53 -12.57
CA SER A 107 17.04 -23.46 -11.78
C SER A 107 16.07 -23.03 -10.68
N SER A 108 16.34 -23.44 -9.45
CA SER A 108 15.65 -22.94 -8.26
C SER A 108 16.19 -21.55 -7.91
N THR A 109 15.43 -20.50 -8.21
CA THR A 109 15.68 -19.16 -7.66
C THR A 109 15.23 -19.15 -6.20
N THR A 110 16.15 -19.38 -5.27
CA THR A 110 15.92 -19.47 -3.80
C THR A 110 15.87 -18.09 -3.11
N GLY A 111 15.39 -17.06 -3.81
CA GLY A 111 15.30 -15.69 -3.29
C GLY A 111 13.90 -15.10 -3.48
N MET A 112 13.58 -14.12 -2.63
CA MET A 112 12.33 -13.33 -2.74
C MET A 112 12.26 -12.65 -4.10
N SER A 113 11.25 -12.99 -4.91
CA SER A 113 11.07 -12.41 -6.23
C SER A 113 10.65 -10.93 -6.14
N ASP A 114 10.87 -10.16 -7.21
CA ASP A 114 10.39 -8.76 -7.28
C ASP A 114 8.87 -8.68 -7.00
N ASP A 115 8.12 -9.69 -7.42
CA ASP A 115 6.68 -9.82 -7.18
C ASP A 115 6.35 -10.07 -5.70
N ASP A 116 7.17 -10.85 -4.98
CA ASP A 116 7.07 -11.00 -3.53
C ASP A 116 7.34 -9.67 -2.81
N LYS A 117 8.32 -8.89 -3.29
CA LYS A 117 8.61 -7.55 -2.73
C LYS A 117 7.43 -6.60 -2.91
N ILE A 118 6.77 -6.64 -4.07
CA ILE A 118 5.56 -5.86 -4.34
C ILE A 118 4.43 -6.27 -3.39
N ARG A 119 4.15 -7.57 -3.22
CA ARG A 119 3.14 -8.07 -2.28
C ARG A 119 3.42 -7.65 -0.84
N LEU A 120 4.68 -7.75 -0.40
CA LEU A 120 5.08 -7.34 0.95
C LEU A 120 4.84 -5.84 1.18
N GLN A 121 5.18 -4.98 0.22
CA GLN A 121 4.90 -3.54 0.35
C GLN A 121 3.41 -3.24 0.47
N LEU A 122 2.56 -3.90 -0.32
CA LEU A 122 1.11 -3.75 -0.18
C LEU A 122 0.64 -4.17 1.21
N ALA A 123 1.11 -5.30 1.73
CA ALA A 123 0.78 -5.75 3.09
C ALA A 123 1.20 -4.72 4.16
N LEU A 124 2.41 -4.15 4.06
CA LEU A 124 2.91 -3.13 4.97
C LEU A 124 2.08 -1.84 4.92
N ILE A 125 1.67 -1.41 3.73
CA ILE A 125 0.82 -0.24 3.52
C ILE A 125 -0.54 -0.45 4.19
N SER A 126 -1.17 -1.60 3.95
CA SER A 126 -2.45 -1.96 4.57
C SER A 126 -2.38 -2.00 6.09
N GLY A 127 -1.35 -2.65 6.66
CA GLY A 127 -1.15 -2.71 8.11
C GLY A 127 -0.89 -1.34 8.73
N PHE A 128 -0.10 -0.48 8.07
CA PHE A 128 0.17 0.86 8.55
C PHE A 128 -1.09 1.73 8.59
N MET A 129 -1.95 1.67 7.56
CA MET A 129 -3.24 2.37 7.57
C MET A 129 -4.12 1.94 8.74
N GLY A 130 -4.23 0.62 8.98
CA GLY A 130 -5.00 0.08 10.09
C GLY A 130 -4.50 0.57 11.45
N ASN A 131 -3.19 0.50 11.68
CA ASN A 131 -2.58 0.96 12.93
C ASN A 131 -2.77 2.47 13.15
N ARG A 132 -2.70 3.28 12.08
CA ARG A 132 -2.92 4.73 12.17
C ARG A 132 -4.37 5.10 12.43
N LEU A 133 -5.31 4.40 11.79
CA LEU A 133 -6.74 4.57 12.08
C LEU A 133 -7.03 4.26 13.55
N ASN A 134 -6.54 3.12 14.05
CA ASN A 134 -6.77 2.73 15.44
C ASN A 134 -6.22 3.79 16.41
N ARG A 135 -5.01 4.30 16.18
CA ARG A 135 -4.43 5.35 17.03
C ARG A 135 -5.26 6.63 17.05
N LEU A 136 -5.73 7.09 15.88
CA LEU A 136 -6.55 8.31 15.79
C LEU A 136 -7.93 8.14 16.41
N VAL A 137 -8.51 6.94 16.37
CA VAL A 137 -9.79 6.67 17.06
C VAL A 137 -9.58 6.56 18.56
N SER A 138 -8.53 5.89 19.01
CA SER A 138 -8.23 5.67 20.44
C SER A 138 -7.84 6.96 21.17
N ILE A 139 -7.10 7.89 20.54
CA ILE A 139 -6.77 9.21 21.12
C ILE A 139 -8.03 10.08 21.30
N ASN A 140 -9.08 9.86 20.50
CA ASN A 140 -10.32 10.63 20.57
C ASN A 140 -11.39 10.01 21.49
N LEU A 141 -11.05 8.95 22.22
CA LEU A 141 -11.90 8.26 23.19
C LEU A 141 -11.40 8.41 24.64
N MET A 142 -10.22 9.00 24.83
CA MET A 142 -9.64 9.40 26.13
C MET A 142 -9.77 10.91 26.31
#